data_AF-A0A8S2U100-F1
#
_entry.id   AF-A0A8S2U100-F1
#
_cell.length_a   1.000
_cell.length_b   1.000
_cell.length_c   1.000
_cell.angle_alpha   90.00
_cell.angle_beta   90.00
_cell.angle_gamma   90.00
#
_symmetry.space_group_name_H-M   'P 1'
#
loop_
_entity.id
_entity.type
_entity.pdbx_description
1 polymer ?
#
loop_
_entity_poly.entity_id
_entity_poly.type
_entity_poly.pdbx_seq_one_letter_code
_entity_poly.pdbx_strand_id
1 'polypeptide(L)' 'MLERLWRPDTVFYNSKYSYLHTIPTSNRLWRLFPDGSIWYSSRITVKAKCNMNLKNFPVDKQICQLLIGSC' A
#
# COMPACT_ATOMS: atom_id res chain seq x y z
N MET A 1 -21.55 4.31 6.98
CA MET A 1 -22.08 3.41 5.92
C MET A 1 -20.94 2.74 5.14
N LEU A 2 -19.97 3.49 4.61
CA LEU A 2 -18.82 2.95 3.86
C LEU A 2 -17.91 1.99 4.65
N GLU A 3 -17.83 2.10 5.98
CA GLU A 3 -17.06 1.14 6.80
C GLU A 3 -17.72 -0.23 6.95
N ARG A 4 -18.96 -0.39 6.47
CA ARG A 4 -19.68 -1.67 6.48
C ARG A 4 -19.48 -2.48 5.19
N LEU A 5 -18.85 -1.88 4.17
CA LEU A 5 -18.50 -2.59 2.95
C LEU A 5 -17.32 -3.53 3.24
N TRP A 6 -17.42 -4.76 2.75
CA TRP A 6 -16.29 -5.68 2.77
C TRP A 6 -15.12 -5.07 1.98
N ARG A 7 -13.92 -5.22 2.51
CA ARG A 7 -12.67 -4.80 1.87
C ARG A 7 -11.64 -5.91 2.05
N PRO A 8 -10.73 -6.10 1.08
CA PRO A 8 -9.63 -7.03 1.27
C PRO A 8 -8.71 -6.55 2.40
N ASP A 9 -8.14 -7.52 3.12
CA ASP A 9 -7.12 -7.36 4.15
C ASP A 9 -5.72 -7.27 3.52
N THR A 10 -5.56 -6.34 2.58
CA THR A 10 -4.31 -6.17 1.86
C THR A 10 -3.19 -5.70 2.78
N VAL A 11 -2.10 -6.48 2.85
CA VAL A 11 -0.92 -6.22 3.65
C VAL A 11 0.34 -6.12 2.79
N PHE A 12 1.30 -5.33 3.28
CA PHE A 12 2.62 -5.20 2.69
C PHE A 12 3.61 -6.07 3.47
N TYR A 13 3.97 -7.26 2.96
CA TYR A 13 4.74 -8.26 3.72
C TYR A 13 6.12 -7.78 4.18
N ASN A 14 6.78 -6.93 3.38
CA ASN A 14 8.07 -6.36 3.74
C ASN A 14 7.96 -4.97 4.38
N SER A 15 6.77 -4.54 4.81
CA SER A 15 6.60 -3.29 5.56
C SER A 15 7.19 -3.41 6.96
N LYS A 16 8.06 -2.47 7.34
CA LYS A 16 8.46 -2.26 8.73
C LYS A 16 7.50 -1.32 9.45
N TYR A 17 7.07 -0.26 8.75
CA TYR A 17 6.11 0.72 9.25
C TYR A 17 5.21 1.16 8.10
N SER A 18 3.91 1.24 8.32
CA SER A 18 2.95 1.77 7.36
C SER A 18 1.91 2.61 8.07
N TYR A 19 1.54 3.74 7.46
CA TYR A 19 0.48 4.59 8.00
C TYR A 19 -0.49 5.04 6.91
N LEU A 20 -1.76 5.09 7.29
CA LEU A 20 -2.86 5.57 6.47
C LEU A 20 -3.01 7.08 6.66
N HIS A 21 -3.10 7.81 5.55
CA HIS A 21 -3.22 9.28 5.62
C HIS A 21 -4.64 9.68 6.02
N THR A 22 -4.79 10.27 7.20
CA THR A 22 -6.09 10.67 7.78
C THR A 22 -6.33 12.18 7.82
N ILE A 23 -5.35 13.00 7.44
CA ILE A 23 -5.40 14.46 7.52
C ILE A 23 -5.39 15.05 6.10
N PRO A 24 -6.23 16.07 5.79
CA PRO A 24 -7.25 16.69 6.64
C PRO A 24 -8.52 15.85 6.82
N THR A 25 -8.76 14.89 5.94
CA THR A 25 -9.77 13.82 6.07
C THR A 25 -9.16 12.48 5.64
N SER A 26 -9.83 11.37 5.97
CA SER A 26 -9.37 10.04 5.55
C SER A 26 -9.28 9.96 4.04
N ASN A 27 -8.05 9.81 3.51
CA ASN A 27 -7.80 9.74 2.07
C ASN A 27 -8.16 8.35 1.53
N ARG A 28 -9.46 8.04 1.55
CA ARG A 28 -10.06 6.80 1.06
C ARG A 28 -11.22 7.16 0.13
N LEU A 29 -11.15 6.65 -1.10
CA LEU A 29 -12.20 6.78 -2.09
C LEU A 29 -12.86 5.42 -2.32
N TRP A 30 -14.18 5.42 -2.24
CA TRP A 30 -15.03 4.31 -2.64
C TRP A 30 -15.88 4.76 -3.82
N ARG A 31 -15.85 4.00 -4.91
CA ARG A 31 -16.74 4.23 -6.06
C ARG A 31 -17.48 2.93 -6.37
N LEU A 32 -18.80 2.99 -6.25
CA LEU A 32 -19.68 1.90 -6.64
C LEU A 32 -20.20 2.18 -8.03
N PHE A 33 -20.13 1.18 -8.91
CA PHE A 33 -20.66 1.27 -10.25
C PHE A 33 -22.02 0.56 -10.33
N PRO A 34 -22.90 0.95 -11.28
CA PRO A 34 -24.23 0.33 -11.43
C PRO A 34 -24.21 -1.16 -11.74
N ASP A 35 -23.09 -1.67 -12.28
CA ASP A 35 -22.86 -3.10 -12.56
C ASP A 35 -22.48 -3.91 -11.30
N GLY A 36 -22.36 -3.26 -10.14
CA GLY A 36 -21.97 -3.87 -8.88
C GLY A 36 -20.46 -3.91 -8.64
N SER A 37 -19.64 -3.41 -9.56
CA SER A 37 -18.19 -3.31 -9.35
C SER A 37 -17.86 -2.20 -8.34
N ILE A 38 -16.80 -2.41 -7.56
CA ILE A 38 -16.36 -1.48 -6.51
C ILE A 38 -14.90 -1.11 -6.74
N TRP A 39 -14.62 0.17 -6.80
CA TRP A 39 -13.25 0.69 -6.73
C TRP A 39 -12.96 1.23 -5.35
N TYR A 40 -11.85 0.74 -4.78
CA TYR A 40 -11.30 1.22 -3.54
C TYR A 40 -9.91 1.80 -3.80
N SER A 41 -9.71 3.07 -3.43
CA SER A 41 -8.41 3.73 -3.50
C SER A 41 -8.09 4.36 -2.15
N SER A 42 -6.86 4.19 -1.68
CA SER A 42 -6.41 4.78 -0.42
C SER A 42 -4.99 5.28 -0.53
N ARG A 43 -4.70 6.40 0.14
CA ARG A 43 -3.34 6.92 0.24
C ARG A 43 -2.64 6.31 1.46
N ILE A 44 -1.53 5.63 1.21
CA ILE A 44 -0.73 4.95 2.22
C ILE A 44 0.73 5.36 2.05
N THR A 45 1.44 5.59 3.15
CA THR A 45 2.92 5.62 3.12
C THR A 45 3.43 4.34 3.74
N VAL A 46 4.34 3.66 3.04
CA VAL A 46 4.92 2.39 3.46
C VAL A 46 6.43 2.53 3.54
N LYS A 47 7.01 2.20 4.69
CA LYS A 47 8.44 2.05 4.89
C LYS A 47 8.78 0.56 4.79
N ALA A 48 9.13 0.13 3.58
CA ALA A 48 9.45 -1.25 3.28
C ALA A 48 10.95 -1.58 3.50
N LYS A 49 11.23 -2.83 3.87
CA LYS A 49 12.58 -3.38 3.90
C LYS A 49 13.01 -3.70 2.47
N CYS A 50 14.16 -3.16 2.08
CA CYS A 50 14.86 -3.50 0.85
C CYS A 50 16.30 -3.89 1.21
N ASN A 51 16.73 -5.09 0.79
CA ASN A 51 18.11 -5.52 0.96
C ASN A 51 18.92 -4.99 -0.23
N MET A 52 19.91 -4.15 0.05
CA MET A 52 20.76 -3.56 -0.97
C MET A 52 22.11 -4.29 -1.07
N ASN A 53 22.62 -4.44 -2.29
CA ASN A 53 23.95 -4.99 -2.56
C ASN A 53 24.93 -3.84 -2.89
N LEU A 54 25.67 -3.39 -1.88
CA LEU A 54 26.52 -2.19 -1.96
C LEU A 54 27.97 -2.47 -2.44
N LYS A 55 28.22 -3.61 -3.09
CA LYS A 55 29.58 -3.99 -3.52
C LYS A 55 30.23 -2.99 -4.49
N ASN A 56 29.42 -2.29 -5.29
CA ASN A 56 29.88 -1.35 -6.33
C ASN A 56 29.57 0.12 -5.99
N PHE A 57 29.47 0.46 -4.71
CA PHE A 57 29.17 1.82 -4.28
C PHE A 57 30.19 2.84 -4.85
N PRO A 58 29.78 4.02 -5.37
CA PRO A 58 28.41 4.58 -5.38
C PRO A 58 27.61 4.34 -6.68
N VAL A 59 28.11 3.52 -7.60
CA VAL A 59 27.52 3.27 -8.94
C VAL A 59 26.80 1.92 -9.03
N ASP A 60 26.35 1.42 -7.89
CA ASP A 60 25.55 0.21 -7.77
C ASP A 60 24.09 0.43 -8.21
N LYS A 61 23.43 -0.66 -8.60
CA LYS A 61 22.01 -0.68 -8.95
C LYS A 61 21.25 -1.51 -7.92
N GLN A 62 20.18 -0.95 -7.37
CA GLN A 62 19.34 -1.60 -6.37
C GLN A 62 17.93 -1.82 -6.93
N ILE A 63 17.39 -3.03 -6.73
CA ILE A 63 16.00 -3.36 -7.07
C ILE A 63 15.26 -3.61 -5.76
N CYS A 64 14.34 -2.72 -5.43
CA CYS A 64 13.53 -2.81 -4.23
C CYS A 64 12.10 -3.24 -4.58
N GLN A 65 11.74 -4.46 -4.19
CA GLN A 65 10.39 -4.98 -4.37
C GLN A 65 9.47 -4.51 -3.24
N LEU A 66 8.22 -4.24 -3.57
CA LEU A 66 7.15 -4.06 -2.61
C LEU A 66 6.23 -5.28 -2.68
N LEU A 67 6.23 -6.09 -1.63
CA LEU A 67 5.48 -7.34 -1.59
C LEU A 67 4.09 -7.08 -1.04
N ILE A 68 3.06 -7.41 -1.82
CA ILE A 68 1.66 -7.15 -1.50
C ILE A 68 0.91 -8.48 -1.51
N GLY A 69 0.06 -8.71 -0.51
CA GLY A 69 -0.81 -9.88 -0.46
C GLY A 69 -1.98 -9.69 0.50
N SER A 70 -2.72 -10.78 0.71
CA SER A 70 -3.81 -10.87 1.69
C SER A 70 -3.27 -11.53 2.97
N CYS A 71 -3.82 -11.13 4.12
CA CYS A 71 -3.36 -11.58 5.43
C CYS A 71 -4.06 -12.86 5.89
#